data_AF-A0A1M5RAR6-F1
#
_entry.id   AF-A0A1M5RAR6-F1
#
_cell.length_a   1.000
_cell.length_b   1.000
_cell.length_c   1.000
_cell.angle_alpha   90.00
_cell.angle_beta   90.00
_cell.angle_gamma   90.00
#
_symmetry.space_group_name_H-M   'P 1'
#
loop_
_entity.id
_entity.type
_entity.pdbx_description
1 polymer ?
#
loop_
_entity_poly.entity_id
_entity_poly.type
_entity_poly.pdbx_seq_one_letter_code
_entity_poly.pdbx_strand_id
1 'polypeptide(L)' 'MEYINKSENIKKQLADLCIDFINIFDKMKADGIITEEEYIKHTKYKKDFLNKISIK' A
#
# COMPACT_ATOMS: atom_id res chain seq x y z
N MET A 1 23.12 -13.65 -9.20
CA MET A 1 21.87 -14.27 -8.71
C MET A 1 21.40 -13.67 -7.38
N GLU A 2 22.26 -13.47 -6.37
CA GLU A 2 21.86 -12.87 -5.08
C GLU A 2 21.20 -11.47 -5.17
N TYR A 3 21.64 -10.62 -6.09
CA TYR A 3 21.09 -9.26 -6.24
C TYR A 3 19.62 -9.23 -6.71
N ILE A 4 19.20 -10.21 -7.50
CA ILE A 4 17.82 -10.32 -8.00
C ILE A 4 16.89 -10.68 -6.84
N ASN A 5 17.26 -11.68 -6.05
CA ASN A 5 16.54 -12.09 -4.84
C ASN A 5 16.42 -10.94 -3.81
N LYS A 6 17.46 -10.12 -3.66
CA LYS A 6 17.45 -8.96 -2.76
C LYS A 6 16.47 -7.87 -3.24
N SER A 7 16.44 -7.61 -4.55
CA SER A 7 15.53 -6.62 -5.16
C SER A 7 14.06 -7.04 -5.02
N GLU A 8 13.76 -8.32 -5.23
CA GLU A 8 12.40 -8.86 -5.04
C GLU A 8 11.95 -8.81 -3.59
N ASN A 9 12.84 -9.12 -2.64
CA ASN A 9 12.53 -9.01 -1.21
C ASN A 9 12.23 -7.56 -0.79
N ILE A 10 13.00 -6.58 -1.31
CA ILE A 10 12.73 -5.16 -1.05
C ILE A 10 11.36 -4.75 -1.63
N LYS A 11 11.03 -5.18 -2.85
CA LYS A 11 9.70 -4.90 -3.44
C LYS A 11 8.57 -5.50 -2.61
N LYS A 12 8.75 -6.72 -2.12
CA LYS A 12 7.78 -7.38 -1.23
C LYS A 12 7.59 -6.59 0.07
N GLN A 13 8.67 -6.23 0.75
CA GLN A 13 8.60 -5.43 2.00
C GLN A 13 7.92 -4.08 1.78
N LEU A 14 8.18 -3.42 0.64
CA LEU A 14 7.50 -2.17 0.27
C LEU A 14 6.01 -2.38 -0.02
N ALA A 15 5.64 -3.51 -0.65
CA ALA A 15 4.24 -3.87 -0.87
C ALA A 15 3.52 -4.12 0.45
N ASP A 16 4.10 -4.94 1.33
CA ASP A 16 3.54 -5.29 2.64
C ASP A 16 3.31 -4.02 3.48
N LEU A 17 4.30 -3.12 3.55
CA LEU A 17 4.15 -1.84 4.26
C LEU A 17 3.05 -0.96 3.66
N CYS A 18 2.92 -0.92 2.34
CA CYS A 18 1.90 -0.11 1.68
C CYS A 18 0.49 -0.67 1.91
N ILE A 19 0.35 -2.00 1.93
CA ILE A 19 -0.88 -2.72 2.30
C ILE A 19 -1.28 -2.36 3.74
N ASP A 20 -0.34 -2.44 4.68
CA ASP A 20 -0.60 -2.09 6.08
C ASP A 20 -1.07 -0.64 6.25
N PHE A 21 -0.49 0.28 5.48
CA PHE A 21 -0.94 1.66 5.44
C PHE A 21 -2.38 1.80 4.93
N ILE A 22 -2.75 1.12 3.86
CA ILE A 22 -4.13 1.18 3.34
C ILE A 22 -5.10 0.57 4.35
N ASN A 23 -4.74 -0.54 4.99
CA ASN A 23 -5.55 -1.19 6.02
C ASN A 23 -5.83 -0.27 7.22
N ILE A 24 -4.87 0.59 7.60
CA ILE A 24 -5.10 1.60 8.64
C ILE A 24 -6.15 2.62 8.18
N PHE A 25 -6.05 3.12 6.95
CA PHE A 25 -7.06 4.05 6.40
C PHE A 25 -8.44 3.38 6.24
N ASP A 26 -8.49 2.11 5.88
CA ASP A 26 -9.74 1.35 5.81
C ASP A 26 -10.43 1.28 7.18
N LYS A 27 -9.67 1.00 8.25
CA LYS A 27 -10.18 1.03 9.63
C LYS A 27 -10.64 2.42 10.05
N MET A 28 -9.82 3.45 9.81
CA MET A 28 -10.19 4.83 10.13
C MET A 28 -11.48 5.27 9.42
N LYS A 29 -11.67 4.84 8.16
CA LYS A 29 -12.91 5.10 7.42
C LYS A 29 -14.10 4.32 8.00
N ALA A 30 -13.91 3.03 8.31
CA ALA A 30 -14.96 2.19 8.89
C ALA A 30 -15.41 2.70 10.27
N ASP A 31 -14.48 3.23 11.06
CA ASP A 31 -14.72 3.82 12.38
C ASP A 31 -15.27 5.26 12.30
N GLY A 32 -15.45 5.80 11.09
CA GLY A 32 -15.96 7.16 10.87
C GLY A 32 -14.99 8.29 11.26
N ILE A 33 -13.70 7.99 11.45
CA ILE A 33 -12.65 8.96 11.80
C ILE A 33 -12.32 9.86 10.61
N ILE A 34 -12.37 9.32 9.39
CA ILE A 34 -12.15 10.06 8.15
C ILE A 34 -13.33 9.86 7.19
N THR A 35 -13.55 10.86 6.36
CA THR A 35 -14.55 10.82 5.28
C THR A 35 -14.08 9.94 4.10
N GLU A 36 -15.01 9.57 3.22
CA GLU A 36 -14.68 8.91 1.95
C GLU A 36 -13.70 9.73 1.11
N GLU A 37 -13.87 11.06 1.08
CA GLU A 37 -13.02 11.95 0.28
C GLU A 37 -11.58 11.96 0.81
N GLU A 38 -11.39 12.05 2.13
CA GLU A 38 -10.09 11.94 2.78
C GLU A 38 -9.46 10.57 2.55
N TYR A 39 -10.24 9.50 2.67
CA TYR A 39 -9.79 8.14 2.37
C TYR A 39 -9.26 8.02 0.94
N ILE A 40 -9.99 8.53 -0.06
CA ILE A 40 -9.56 8.52 -1.46
C ILE A 40 -8.28 9.33 -1.63
N LYS A 41 -8.21 10.53 -1.04
CA LYS A 41 -7.02 11.39 -1.09
C LYS A 41 -5.79 10.71 -0.50
N HIS A 42 -5.95 9.98 0.60
CA HIS A 42 -4.85 9.29 1.27
C HIS A 42 -4.46 7.96 0.61
N THR A 43 -5.41 7.24 -0.01
CA THR A 43 -5.15 5.89 -0.54
C THR A 43 -4.88 5.83 -2.04
N LYS A 44 -5.30 6.82 -2.84
CA LYS A 44 -5.14 6.82 -4.31
C LYS A 44 -3.71 6.48 -4.76
N TYR A 45 -2.73 7.28 -4.35
CA TYR A 45 -1.34 7.07 -4.75
C TYR A 45 -0.71 5.79 -4.17
N LYS A 46 -1.23 5.30 -3.04
CA LYS A 46 -0.77 4.05 -2.41
C LYS A 46 -1.25 2.84 -3.20
N LYS A 47 -2.52 2.85 -3.63
CA LYS A 47 -3.09 1.84 -4.54
C LYS A 47 -2.37 1.86 -5.90
N ASP A 48 -2.12 3.05 -6.44
CA ASP A 48 -1.34 3.20 -7.68
C ASP A 48 0.09 2.67 -7.55
N PHE A 49 0.73 2.88 -6.39
CA PHE A 49 2.04 2.33 -6.10
C PHE A 49 2.01 0.80 -6.04
N LEU A 50 1.08 0.22 -5.29
CA LEU A 50 0.92 -1.24 -5.20
C LEU A 50 0.70 -1.88 -6.56
N ASN A 51 -0.09 -1.26 -7.44
CA ASN A 51 -0.31 -1.75 -8.80
C ASN A 51 0.97 -1.75 -9.65
N LYS A 52 1.90 -0.83 -9.39
CA LYS A 52 3.19 -0.75 -10.12
C LYS A 52 4.23 -1.73 -9.59
N ILE A 53 4.20 -2.03 -8.29
CA ILE A 53 5.22 -2.89 -7.66
C ILE A 53 4.77 -4.34 -7.49
N SER A 54 3.47 -4.61 -7.52
CA SER A 54 2.92 -5.97 -7.59
C SER A 54 3.18 -6.50 -8.99
N ILE A 55 4.36 -7.09 -9.16
CA ILE A 55 4.73 -7.87 -10.33
C ILE A 55 3.71 -9.03 -10.41
N LYS A 56 2.95 -9.09 -11.50
CA LYS A 56 2.17 -10.28 -11.87
C LYS A 56 3.08 -11.46 -12.14
#